data_AF-A0A537L104-F1
#
_entry.id   AF-A0A537L104-F1
#
_cell.length_a   1.000
_cell.length_b   1.000
_cell.length_c   1.000
_cell.angle_alpha   90.00
_cell.angle_beta   90.00
_cell.angle_gamma   90.00
#
_symmetry.space_group_name_H-M   'P 1'
#
loop_
_entity.id
_entity.type
_entity.pdbx_description
1 polymer ?
#
loop_
_entity_poly.entity_id
_entity_poly.type
_entity_poly.pdbx_seq_one_letter_code
_entity_poly.pdbx_strand_id
1 'polypeptide(L)'
;MSGRSISAALATFLVLGTALPAMAFVIQQGQTITISDTLRDDLYATGETVLVTGNVDGDVAAAARNIAIGGKVTGGVLAAGQDVRIGGIIGRTVRAAGQSVSIVGTIGIDAIIAGGEVNIPQQVRIGRDLLVAGREIHMAADIGRYARVVGDTVVIGGKIGKGLRVDARRLTILSTARIDGDVRYSAIVPIDLRPGAQITGKTERVPRPPQSEFLVYGIPFDVVLRFWEALGLLLIGLVVATLAPQGSREVATSVLRRFPLSLLAGFILLVVVPLVAIALSIRIIGIPLAVAVMFLLAAVVYPSQMFVAAAIGRILLVPF
;
A
#
# COMPACT_ATOMS: atom_id res chain seq x y z
N MET A 1 56.43 -34.02 17.30
CA MET A 1 55.01 -33.57 17.15
C MET A 1 54.56 -33.13 18.54
N SER A 2 53.99 -31.98 18.86
CA SER A 2 53.45 -30.84 18.10
C SER A 2 53.24 -29.69 19.11
N GLY A 3 54.20 -28.79 19.27
CA GLY A 3 54.09 -27.61 20.15
C GLY A 3 53.80 -26.30 19.40
N ARG A 4 53.70 -26.34 18.06
CA ARG A 4 53.53 -25.16 17.20
C ARG A 4 52.11 -24.99 16.66
N SER A 5 51.19 -25.90 16.97
CA SER A 5 49.80 -25.87 16.49
C SER A 5 48.82 -25.17 17.43
N ILE A 6 49.17 -24.98 18.71
CA ILE A 6 48.26 -24.40 19.71
C ILE A 6 48.31 -22.85 19.67
N SER A 7 49.46 -22.25 19.38
CA SER A 7 49.59 -20.79 19.24
C SER A 7 48.92 -20.23 17.98
N ALA A 8 48.90 -21.00 16.88
CA ALA A 8 48.19 -20.63 15.66
C ALA A 8 46.66 -20.74 15.81
N ALA A 9 46.18 -21.70 16.60
CA ALA A 9 44.75 -21.84 16.90
C ALA A 9 44.24 -20.69 17.80
N LEU A 10 45.03 -20.25 18.77
CA LEU A 10 44.65 -19.15 19.67
C LEU A 10 44.67 -17.77 18.98
N ALA A 11 45.59 -17.54 18.04
CA ALA A 11 45.63 -16.31 17.26
C ALA A 11 44.51 -16.24 16.21
N THR A 12 44.08 -17.38 15.65
CA THR A 12 42.98 -17.44 14.69
C THR A 12 41.62 -17.27 15.37
N PHE A 13 41.48 -17.69 16.64
CA PHE A 13 40.26 -17.48 17.42
C PHE A 13 40.09 -16.03 17.91
N LEU A 14 41.17 -15.24 17.98
CA LEU A 14 41.12 -13.84 18.41
C LEU A 14 40.75 -12.85 17.28
N VAL A 15 40.83 -13.27 16.01
CA VAL A 15 40.48 -12.44 14.85
C VAL A 15 39.00 -12.59 14.45
N LEU A 16 38.29 -13.62 14.93
CA LEU A 16 36.83 -13.76 14.71
C LEU A 16 35.97 -12.95 15.70
N GLY A 17 36.58 -12.16 16.59
CA GLY A 17 35.90 -11.54 17.73
C GLY A 17 35.39 -10.10 17.58
N THR A 18 35.62 -9.36 16.49
CA THR A 18 35.26 -7.93 16.45
C THR A 18 34.80 -7.39 15.08
N ALA A 19 33.90 -8.11 14.42
CA ALA A 19 32.97 -7.45 13.50
C ALA A 19 31.56 -7.64 14.06
N LEU A 20 31.24 -6.93 15.15
CA LEU A 20 29.84 -6.57 15.36
C LEU A 20 29.42 -5.81 14.09
N PRO A 21 28.41 -6.26 13.34
CA PRO A 21 27.84 -5.38 12.35
C PRO A 21 27.37 -4.15 13.12
N ALA A 22 28.02 -3.01 12.90
CA ALA A 22 27.47 -1.72 13.23
C ALA A 22 26.21 -1.59 12.36
N MET A 23 25.10 -2.15 12.84
CA MET A 23 23.78 -1.98 12.27
C MET A 23 23.42 -0.53 12.57
N ALA A 24 23.76 0.36 11.63
CA ALA A 24 23.38 1.76 11.63
C ALA A 24 21.94 1.88 11.13
N PHE A 25 21.00 1.43 11.95
CA PHE A 25 19.58 1.73 11.81
C PHE A 25 18.81 1.37 13.08
N VAL A 26 17.78 2.16 13.40
CA VAL A 26 16.91 1.93 14.56
C VAL A 26 15.54 1.42 14.10
N ILE A 27 15.20 0.17 14.45
CA ILE A 27 13.85 -0.39 14.27
C ILE A 27 13.05 -0.23 15.57
N GLN A 28 11.89 0.41 15.48
CA GLN A 28 10.96 0.59 16.59
C GLN A 28 9.63 -0.12 16.28
N GLN A 29 9.18 -0.98 17.20
CA GLN A 29 7.92 -1.71 17.12
C GLN A 29 7.10 -1.54 18.41
N GLY A 30 5.83 -1.16 18.27
CA GLY A 30 4.94 -0.91 19.40
C GLY A 30 3.61 -0.31 18.96
N GLN A 31 2.65 -0.17 19.89
CA GLN A 31 1.37 0.50 19.58
C GLN A 31 1.59 1.99 19.27
N THR A 32 2.38 2.69 20.09
CA THR A 32 2.76 4.08 19.85
C THR A 32 4.28 4.20 19.89
N ILE A 33 4.87 4.67 18.81
CA ILE A 33 6.28 5.01 18.72
C ILE A 33 6.41 6.53 18.82
N THR A 34 7.17 7.02 19.80
CA THR A 34 7.46 8.45 19.94
C THR A 34 8.97 8.68 19.93
N ILE A 35 9.44 9.52 19.01
CA ILE A 35 10.83 9.97 18.91
C ILE A 35 10.85 11.46 19.22
N SER A 36 11.28 11.81 20.44
CA SER A 36 11.35 13.21 20.90
C SER A 36 12.76 13.77 20.87
N ASP A 37 13.77 12.93 21.03
CA ASP A 37 15.18 13.33 21.00
C ASP A 37 15.76 13.31 19.59
N THR A 38 16.93 13.89 19.44
CA THR A 38 17.65 13.83 18.15
C THR A 38 18.20 12.42 17.94
N LEU A 39 17.73 11.76 16.87
CA LEU A 39 18.25 10.49 16.40
C LEU A 39 19.34 10.74 15.35
N ARG A 40 20.53 10.18 15.56
CA ARG A 40 21.68 10.30 14.64
C ARG A 40 21.83 9.09 13.72
N ASP A 41 20.71 8.64 13.17
CA ASP A 41 20.63 7.46 12.32
C ASP A 41 19.29 7.44 11.55
N ASP A 42 19.11 6.45 10.69
CA ASP A 42 17.84 6.18 10.02
C ASP A 42 16.79 5.60 10.98
N LEU A 43 15.55 6.05 10.83
CA LEU A 43 14.40 5.61 11.62
C LEU A 43 13.49 4.68 10.80
N TYR A 44 13.30 3.47 11.29
CA TYR A 44 12.29 2.53 10.76
C TYR A 44 11.25 2.26 11.85
N ALA A 45 10.03 2.78 11.65
CA ALA A 45 8.97 2.70 12.66
C ALA A 45 7.71 2.03 12.11
N THR A 46 7.16 1.08 12.86
CA THR A 46 5.86 0.48 12.57
C THR A 46 5.01 0.38 13.83
N GLY A 47 3.71 0.70 13.72
CA GLY A 47 2.82 0.72 14.87
C GLY A 47 1.41 1.22 14.55
N GLU A 48 0.61 1.50 15.58
CA GLU A 48 -0.66 2.20 15.39
C GLU A 48 -0.44 3.71 15.23
N THR A 49 0.44 4.29 16.05
CA THR A 49 0.82 5.70 15.97
C THR A 49 2.34 5.85 15.93
N VAL A 50 2.84 6.67 15.01
CA VAL A 50 4.26 7.08 14.93
C VAL A 50 4.33 8.59 15.03
N LEU A 51 4.96 9.09 16.09
CA LEU A 51 5.16 10.51 16.36
C LEU A 51 6.66 10.82 16.38
N VAL A 52 7.13 11.65 15.44
CA VAL A 52 8.52 12.07 15.33
C VAL A 52 8.58 13.58 15.56
N THR A 53 8.78 13.99 16.80
CA THR A 53 8.93 15.40 17.21
C THR A 53 10.39 15.83 17.28
N GLY A 54 11.29 14.89 17.56
CA GLY A 54 12.74 15.09 17.54
C GLY A 54 13.33 15.12 16.13
N ASN A 55 14.56 15.59 16.02
CA ASN A 55 15.28 15.62 14.75
C ASN A 55 15.81 14.23 14.38
N VAL A 56 15.85 13.92 13.09
CA VAL A 56 16.43 12.69 12.55
C VAL A 56 17.55 13.08 11.57
N ASP A 57 18.79 12.83 11.95
CA ASP A 57 19.98 13.00 11.10
C ASP A 57 20.16 11.76 10.19
N GLY A 58 19.11 11.42 9.45
CA GLY A 58 19.03 10.28 8.53
C GLY A 58 17.71 10.31 7.73
N ASP A 59 17.30 9.15 7.23
CA ASP A 59 16.02 8.91 6.58
C ASP A 59 14.95 8.43 7.59
N VAL A 60 13.67 8.67 7.29
CA VAL A 60 12.53 8.15 8.07
C VAL A 60 11.67 7.26 7.18
N ALA A 61 11.51 6.00 7.56
CA ALA A 61 10.55 5.07 7.01
C ALA A 61 9.51 4.69 8.08
N ALA A 62 8.25 5.08 7.87
CA ALA A 62 7.19 4.87 8.85
C ALA A 62 5.95 4.22 8.22
N ALA A 63 5.40 3.20 8.88
CA ALA A 63 4.15 2.56 8.52
C ALA A 63 3.23 2.45 9.74
N ALA A 64 2.13 3.21 9.77
CA ALA A 64 1.22 3.22 10.92
C ALA A 64 -0.18 3.70 10.57
N ARG A 65 -1.17 3.56 11.47
CA ARG A 65 -2.49 4.19 11.26
C ARG A 65 -2.35 5.71 11.25
N ASN A 66 -1.70 6.27 12.27
CA ASN A 66 -1.45 7.70 12.41
C ASN A 66 0.05 7.99 12.36
N ILE A 67 0.49 8.85 11.46
CA ILE A 67 1.90 9.28 11.35
C ILE A 67 1.95 10.79 11.47
N ALA A 68 2.77 11.31 12.39
CA ALA A 68 3.05 12.72 12.56
C ALA A 68 4.56 12.96 12.64
N ILE A 69 5.12 13.58 11.60
CA ILE A 69 6.55 13.93 11.51
C ILE A 69 6.67 15.46 11.62
N GLY A 70 6.95 15.94 12.82
CA GLY A 70 7.10 17.36 13.14
C GLY A 70 8.56 17.82 13.19
N GLY A 71 9.49 16.93 13.54
CA GLY A 71 10.92 17.24 13.62
C GLY A 71 11.61 17.38 12.26
N LYS A 72 12.83 17.91 12.27
CA LYS A 72 13.66 18.01 11.05
C LYS A 72 14.19 16.63 10.67
N VAL A 73 14.08 16.25 9.40
CA VAL A 73 14.67 15.05 8.82
C VAL A 73 15.71 15.48 7.79
N THR A 74 16.98 15.19 8.02
CA THR A 74 18.05 15.61 7.08
C THR A 74 17.99 14.85 5.75
N GLY A 75 17.54 13.60 5.79
CA GLY A 75 17.33 12.74 4.64
C GLY A 75 15.94 12.89 4.00
N GLY A 76 15.39 11.76 3.57
CA GLY A 76 14.06 11.61 2.99
C GLY A 76 13.06 10.97 3.94
N VAL A 77 11.78 11.06 3.57
CA VAL A 77 10.67 10.43 4.29
C VAL A 77 9.94 9.48 3.37
N LEU A 78 9.74 8.24 3.82
CA LEU A 78 8.80 7.28 3.28
C LEU A 78 7.74 6.99 4.34
N ALA A 79 6.50 7.40 4.11
CA ALA A 79 5.41 7.25 5.09
C ALA A 79 4.19 6.60 4.44
N ALA A 80 3.63 5.58 5.07
CA ALA A 80 2.39 4.95 4.64
C ALA A 80 1.44 4.76 5.82
N GLY A 81 0.23 5.32 5.74
CA GLY A 81 -0.73 5.22 6.84
C GLY A 81 -2.15 5.59 6.49
N GLN A 82 -3.04 5.59 7.48
CA GLN A 82 -4.39 6.14 7.27
C GLN A 82 -4.32 7.66 7.24
N ASP A 83 -3.69 8.25 8.27
CA ASP A 83 -3.53 9.68 8.43
C ASP A 83 -2.03 10.02 8.52
N VAL A 84 -1.51 10.73 7.52
CA VAL A 84 -0.08 11.09 7.42
C VAL A 84 0.08 12.60 7.44
N ARG A 85 0.75 13.12 8.48
CA ARG A 85 1.05 14.54 8.64
C ARG A 85 2.56 14.78 8.67
N ILE A 86 3.06 15.57 7.73
CA ILE A 86 4.49 15.94 7.64
C ILE A 86 4.59 17.46 7.81
N GLY A 87 4.90 17.88 9.04
CA GLY A 87 5.06 19.30 9.41
C GLY A 87 6.52 19.76 9.48
N GLY A 88 7.47 18.85 9.60
CA GLY A 88 8.89 19.16 9.74
C GLY A 88 9.59 19.55 8.43
N ILE A 89 10.85 19.98 8.54
CA ILE A 89 11.72 20.27 7.39
C ILE A 89 12.37 18.97 6.91
N ILE A 90 12.14 18.60 5.66
CA ILE A 90 12.70 17.39 5.03
C ILE A 90 13.79 17.80 4.05
N GLY A 91 15.02 17.37 4.28
CA GLY A 91 16.19 17.78 3.50
C GLY A 91 16.21 17.24 2.07
N ARG A 92 15.63 16.05 1.85
CA ARG A 92 15.57 15.40 0.54
C ARG A 92 14.13 15.27 0.02
N THR A 93 13.65 14.04 -0.12
CA THR A 93 12.43 13.69 -0.82
C THR A 93 11.37 13.17 0.13
N VAL A 94 10.10 13.43 -0.17
CA VAL A 94 8.97 12.81 0.54
C VAL A 94 8.26 11.84 -0.39
N ARG A 95 8.00 10.62 0.11
CA ARG A 95 7.13 9.63 -0.50
C ARG A 95 6.07 9.26 0.53
N ALA A 96 4.85 9.77 0.36
CA ALA A 96 3.78 9.58 1.34
C ALA A 96 2.54 8.95 0.69
N ALA A 97 1.93 7.99 1.37
CA ALA A 97 0.68 7.37 0.95
C ALA A 97 -0.31 7.26 2.11
N GLY A 98 -1.57 7.61 1.90
CA GLY A 98 -2.60 7.36 2.92
C GLY A 98 -4.03 7.74 2.56
N GLN A 99 -4.97 7.56 3.49
CA GLN A 99 -6.33 8.03 3.28
C GLN A 99 -6.39 9.57 3.32
N SER A 100 -5.71 10.17 4.30
CA SER A 100 -5.48 11.62 4.41
C SER A 100 -3.99 11.90 4.49
N VAL A 101 -3.50 12.78 3.61
CA VAL A 101 -2.09 13.22 3.62
C VAL A 101 -2.02 14.74 3.70
N SER A 102 -1.38 15.26 4.75
CA SER A 102 -1.16 16.68 4.95
C SER A 102 0.34 16.99 5.03
N ILE A 103 0.81 17.80 4.09
CA ILE A 103 2.18 18.32 4.11
C ILE A 103 2.09 19.78 4.53
N VAL A 104 2.80 20.19 5.57
CA VAL A 104 2.84 21.58 6.07
C VAL A 104 4.28 22.09 6.14
N GLY A 105 5.26 21.17 6.13
CA GLY A 105 6.67 21.49 6.16
C GLY A 105 7.31 21.79 4.80
N THR A 106 8.61 22.06 4.81
CA THR A 106 9.42 22.29 3.58
C THR A 106 10.07 21.00 3.12
N ILE A 107 10.09 20.76 1.80
CA ILE A 107 10.71 19.61 1.16
C ILE A 107 11.85 20.10 0.26
N GLY A 108 13.08 19.65 0.53
CA GLY A 108 14.27 20.16 -0.14
C GLY A 108 14.37 19.79 -1.62
N ILE A 109 13.85 18.61 -2.02
CA ILE A 109 13.99 18.07 -3.38
C ILE A 109 12.60 17.81 -3.99
N ASP A 110 12.16 16.56 -4.03
CA ASP A 110 10.96 16.11 -4.75
C ASP A 110 9.93 15.50 -3.78
N ALA A 111 8.64 15.58 -4.14
CA ALA A 111 7.55 14.99 -3.37
C ALA A 111 6.69 14.07 -4.24
N ILE A 112 6.42 12.86 -3.76
CA ILE A 112 5.46 11.91 -4.34
C ILE A 112 4.41 11.61 -3.27
N ILE A 113 3.16 11.99 -3.54
CA ILE A 113 2.08 11.89 -2.56
C ILE A 113 0.89 11.17 -3.19
N ALA A 114 0.37 10.16 -2.51
CA ALA A 114 -0.84 9.47 -2.92
C ALA A 114 -1.85 9.47 -1.76
N GLY A 115 -3.10 9.87 -2.00
CA GLY A 115 -4.12 9.66 -0.99
C GLY A 115 -5.55 9.91 -1.36
N GLY A 116 -6.48 9.55 -0.47
CA GLY A 116 -7.90 9.87 -0.66
C GLY A 116 -8.12 11.38 -0.67
N GLU A 117 -7.61 12.04 0.37
CA GLU A 117 -7.55 13.49 0.53
C GLU A 117 -6.10 13.92 0.67
N VAL A 118 -5.68 14.92 -0.11
CA VAL A 118 -4.34 15.49 -0.03
C VAL A 118 -4.44 16.99 0.16
N ASN A 119 -3.82 17.51 1.22
CA ASN A 119 -3.80 18.93 1.54
C ASN A 119 -2.35 19.45 1.67
N ILE A 120 -2.01 20.44 0.84
CA ILE A 120 -0.70 21.08 0.80
C ILE A 120 -0.94 22.61 0.77
N PRO A 121 -0.89 23.31 1.91
CA PRO A 121 -1.21 24.73 1.99
C PRO A 121 -0.08 25.61 1.44
N GLN A 122 -0.33 26.92 1.38
CA GLN A 122 0.54 27.88 0.72
C GLN A 122 1.91 28.08 1.38
N GLN A 123 2.06 27.74 2.66
CA GLN A 123 3.36 27.87 3.35
C GLN A 123 4.38 26.80 2.93
N VAL A 124 3.94 25.75 2.22
CA VAL A 124 4.81 24.64 1.81
C VAL A 124 5.67 25.06 0.62
N ARG A 125 6.96 24.73 0.71
CA ARG A 125 7.91 24.84 -0.40
C ARG A 125 8.45 23.46 -0.77
N ILE A 126 8.42 23.15 -2.06
CA ILE A 126 8.99 21.94 -2.65
C ILE A 126 10.09 22.37 -3.62
N GLY A 127 11.33 21.99 -3.34
CA GLY A 127 12.49 22.53 -4.04
C GLY A 127 12.53 22.24 -5.55
N ARG A 128 11.97 21.11 -5.99
CA ARG A 128 12.03 20.64 -7.39
C ARG A 128 10.66 20.22 -7.89
N ASP A 129 10.33 18.94 -7.91
CA ASP A 129 9.12 18.42 -8.55
C ASP A 129 8.11 17.85 -7.55
N LEU A 130 6.82 17.97 -7.87
CA LEU A 130 5.71 17.37 -7.14
C LEU A 130 4.92 16.42 -8.04
N LEU A 131 4.73 15.19 -7.59
CA LEU A 131 3.77 14.25 -8.12
C LEU A 131 2.72 13.97 -7.05
N VAL A 132 1.46 14.28 -7.32
CA VAL A 132 0.37 14.01 -6.39
C VAL A 132 -0.77 13.29 -7.09
N ALA A 133 -1.29 12.24 -6.44
CA ALA A 133 -2.42 11.46 -6.92
C ALA A 133 -3.46 11.30 -5.81
N GLY A 134 -4.74 11.50 -6.12
CA GLY A 134 -5.78 11.33 -5.10
C GLY A 134 -7.20 11.64 -5.55
N ARG A 135 -8.19 11.36 -4.70
CA ARG A 135 -9.59 11.66 -5.04
C ARG A 135 -9.87 13.16 -4.91
N GLU A 136 -9.42 13.76 -3.81
CA GLU A 136 -9.55 15.18 -3.54
C GLU A 136 -8.19 15.78 -3.21
N ILE A 137 -7.77 16.79 -3.98
CA ILE A 137 -6.45 17.40 -3.87
C ILE A 137 -6.60 18.91 -3.74
N HIS A 138 -6.12 19.46 -2.62
CA HIS A 138 -5.99 20.89 -2.38
C HIS A 138 -4.51 21.22 -2.26
N MET A 139 -3.96 21.92 -3.25
CA MET A 139 -2.54 22.31 -3.23
C MET A 139 -2.39 23.81 -3.52
N ALA A 140 -1.64 24.51 -2.68
CA ALA A 140 -1.35 25.94 -2.80
C ALA A 140 0.15 26.28 -2.66
N ALA A 141 1.03 25.27 -2.73
CA ALA A 141 2.46 25.36 -2.42
C ALA A 141 3.31 26.10 -3.47
N ASP A 142 4.55 26.46 -3.10
CA ASP A 142 5.61 26.89 -4.02
C ASP A 142 6.43 25.69 -4.50
N ILE A 143 6.32 25.36 -5.79
CA ILE A 143 6.99 24.22 -6.45
C ILE A 143 8.05 24.76 -7.41
N GLY A 144 9.31 24.42 -7.16
CA GLY A 144 10.45 24.99 -7.88
C GLY A 144 10.50 24.67 -9.38
N ARG A 145 9.93 23.54 -9.83
CA ARG A 145 9.97 23.09 -11.22
C ARG A 145 8.62 22.58 -11.72
N TYR A 146 8.39 21.27 -11.73
CA TYR A 146 7.21 20.68 -12.36
C TYR A 146 6.22 20.12 -11.33
N ALA A 147 4.94 20.32 -11.59
CA ALA A 147 3.86 19.66 -10.84
C ALA A 147 3.08 18.72 -11.75
N ARG A 148 2.89 17.47 -11.32
CA ARG A 148 1.99 16.52 -11.96
C ARG A 148 0.91 16.09 -10.97
N VAL A 149 -0.34 16.32 -11.33
CA VAL A 149 -1.50 16.13 -10.47
C VAL A 149 -2.49 15.19 -11.16
N VAL A 150 -2.92 14.14 -10.46
CA VAL A 150 -3.92 13.20 -10.98
C VAL A 150 -5.02 13.01 -9.95
N GLY A 151 -6.26 13.37 -10.26
CA GLY A 151 -7.34 13.16 -9.30
C GLY A 151 -8.76 13.33 -9.81
N ASP A 152 -9.75 13.25 -8.92
CA ASP A 152 -11.14 13.52 -9.31
C ASP A 152 -11.44 15.02 -9.17
N THR A 153 -11.26 15.57 -7.97
CA THR A 153 -11.41 17.00 -7.69
C THR A 153 -10.06 17.60 -7.33
N VAL A 154 -9.62 18.58 -8.11
CA VAL A 154 -8.30 19.19 -7.96
C VAL A 154 -8.42 20.71 -7.86
N VAL A 155 -7.90 21.28 -6.78
CA VAL A 155 -7.79 22.72 -6.54
C VAL A 155 -6.32 23.10 -6.46
N ILE A 156 -5.89 24.01 -7.33
CA ILE A 156 -4.48 24.42 -7.46
C ILE A 156 -4.36 25.93 -7.21
N GLY A 157 -3.46 26.30 -6.31
CA GLY A 157 -2.96 27.64 -6.07
C GLY A 157 -1.43 27.63 -5.89
N GLY A 158 -0.87 28.79 -5.57
CA GLY A 158 0.57 28.91 -5.30
C GLY A 158 1.42 29.02 -6.57
N LYS A 159 2.73 28.90 -6.41
CA LYS A 159 3.70 29.12 -7.48
C LYS A 159 4.20 27.79 -8.06
N ILE A 160 4.29 27.69 -9.39
CA ILE A 160 4.85 26.54 -10.09
C ILE A 160 5.87 27.04 -11.12
N GLY A 161 7.12 26.60 -11.02
CA GLY A 161 8.25 27.25 -11.70
C GLY A 161 8.47 26.92 -13.18
N LYS A 162 8.13 25.71 -13.67
CA LYS A 162 8.44 25.30 -15.07
C LYS A 162 7.26 24.73 -15.85
N GLY A 163 6.25 24.20 -15.17
CA GLY A 163 5.07 23.68 -15.86
C GLY A 163 4.20 22.80 -14.99
N LEU A 164 2.95 22.67 -15.42
CA LEU A 164 1.91 21.95 -14.71
C LEU A 164 1.26 20.93 -15.64
N ARG A 165 1.14 19.68 -15.18
CA ARG A 165 0.37 18.63 -15.84
C ARG A 165 -0.75 18.16 -14.93
N VAL A 166 -1.99 18.27 -15.37
CA VAL A 166 -3.16 17.83 -14.58
C VAL A 166 -3.99 16.83 -15.38
N ASP A 167 -4.35 15.72 -14.76
CA ASP A 167 -5.45 14.87 -15.21
C ASP A 167 -6.51 14.83 -14.11
N ALA A 168 -7.64 15.51 -14.32
CA ALA A 168 -8.69 15.61 -13.32
C ALA A 168 -10.10 15.47 -13.90
N ARG A 169 -11.09 15.08 -13.08
CA ARG A 169 -12.49 15.20 -13.49
C ARG A 169 -12.95 16.65 -13.43
N ARG A 170 -12.62 17.33 -12.31
CA ARG A 170 -12.88 18.75 -12.04
C ARG A 170 -11.59 19.43 -11.62
N LEU A 171 -11.24 20.51 -12.31
CA LEU A 171 -10.07 21.33 -12.03
C LEU A 171 -10.47 22.77 -11.76
N THR A 172 -10.02 23.29 -10.61
CA THR A 172 -10.15 24.70 -10.22
C THR A 172 -8.76 25.29 -10.02
N ILE A 173 -8.47 26.38 -10.71
CA ILE A 173 -7.23 27.15 -10.52
C ILE A 173 -7.59 28.42 -9.75
N LEU A 174 -6.98 28.60 -8.58
CA LEU A 174 -7.19 29.74 -7.69
C LEU A 174 -6.52 31.00 -8.22
N SER A 175 -6.98 32.17 -7.77
CA SER A 175 -6.40 33.48 -8.12
C SER A 175 -4.96 33.65 -7.61
N THR A 176 -4.54 32.85 -6.62
CA THR A 176 -3.18 32.82 -6.09
C THR A 176 -2.21 32.00 -6.96
N ALA A 177 -2.70 31.34 -8.02
CA ALA A 177 -1.86 30.51 -8.87
C ALA A 177 -0.96 31.35 -9.78
N ARG A 178 0.36 31.11 -9.73
CA ARG A 178 1.35 31.64 -10.66
C ARG A 178 2.13 30.47 -11.29
N ILE A 179 1.96 30.27 -12.59
CA ILE A 179 2.58 29.17 -13.32
C ILE A 179 3.54 29.73 -14.37
N ASP A 180 4.84 29.59 -14.10
CA ASP A 180 5.94 30.08 -14.92
C ASP A 180 6.32 29.06 -16.03
N GLY A 181 5.33 28.59 -16.79
CA GLY A 181 5.55 27.64 -17.88
C GLY A 181 4.27 27.08 -18.49
N ASP A 182 4.41 26.01 -19.28
CA ASP A 182 3.29 25.41 -20.00
C ASP A 182 2.36 24.63 -19.05
N VAL A 183 1.05 24.76 -19.29
CA VAL A 183 -0.01 24.06 -18.57
C VAL A 183 -0.65 23.06 -19.53
N ARG A 184 -0.49 21.77 -19.23
CA ARG A 184 -1.20 20.70 -19.94
C ARG A 184 -2.26 20.11 -19.03
N TYR A 185 -3.51 20.18 -19.44
CA TYR A 185 -4.59 19.65 -18.62
C TYR A 185 -5.52 18.74 -19.42
N SER A 186 -5.96 17.68 -18.77
CA SER A 186 -7.04 16.80 -19.18
C SER A 186 -8.13 16.97 -18.13
N ALA A 187 -9.27 17.53 -18.54
CA ALA A 187 -10.43 17.70 -17.69
C ALA A 187 -11.71 17.25 -18.41
N ILE A 188 -12.53 16.46 -17.71
CA ILE A 188 -13.84 16.01 -18.19
C ILE A 188 -14.83 17.19 -18.13
N VAL A 189 -14.85 17.90 -16.99
CA VAL A 189 -15.65 19.11 -16.78
C VAL A 189 -14.85 20.34 -17.24
N PRO A 190 -15.49 21.42 -17.74
CA PRO A 190 -14.81 22.68 -18.01
C PRO A 190 -14.03 23.18 -16.79
N ILE A 191 -12.84 23.71 -17.06
CA ILE A 191 -11.93 24.22 -16.03
C ILE A 191 -12.47 25.53 -15.43
N ASP A 192 -12.45 25.66 -14.10
CA ASP A 192 -12.82 26.89 -13.38
C ASP A 192 -11.54 27.70 -13.08
N LEU A 193 -11.23 28.70 -13.91
CA LEU A 193 -10.14 29.63 -13.66
C LEU A 193 -10.65 30.85 -12.90
N ARG A 194 -10.15 31.05 -11.69
CA ARG A 194 -10.48 32.23 -10.90
C ARG A 194 -9.74 33.48 -11.43
N PRO A 195 -10.40 34.65 -11.46
CA PRO A 195 -9.77 35.90 -11.88
C PRO A 195 -8.53 36.20 -11.02
N GLY A 196 -7.36 36.33 -11.65
CA GLY A 196 -6.08 36.60 -10.96
C GLY A 196 -5.00 35.54 -11.17
N ALA A 197 -5.35 34.36 -11.68
CA ALA A 197 -4.36 33.33 -12.03
C ALA A 197 -3.43 33.83 -13.15
N GLN A 198 -2.11 33.71 -12.94
CA GLN A 198 -1.07 34.13 -13.88
C GLN A 198 -0.42 32.89 -14.52
N ILE A 199 -0.58 32.72 -15.82
CA ILE A 199 0.03 31.62 -16.58
C ILE A 199 0.89 32.24 -17.69
N THR A 200 2.21 32.07 -17.58
CA THR A 200 3.19 32.70 -18.49
C THR A 200 3.39 31.88 -19.77
N GLY A 201 3.14 30.56 -19.73
CA GLY A 201 3.30 29.65 -20.88
C GLY A 201 1.99 29.33 -21.60
N LYS A 202 2.05 28.35 -22.52
CA LYS A 202 0.89 27.92 -23.30
C LYS A 202 -0.01 27.01 -22.47
N THR A 203 -1.31 27.16 -22.64
CA THR A 203 -2.31 26.27 -22.05
C THR A 203 -2.85 25.33 -23.12
N GLU A 204 -2.53 24.04 -23.02
CA GLU A 204 -2.90 23.00 -23.99
C GLU A 204 -3.83 21.98 -23.31
N ARG A 205 -5.01 21.77 -23.90
CA ARG A 205 -5.92 20.72 -23.47
C ARG A 205 -5.57 19.44 -24.20
N VAL A 206 -5.14 18.42 -23.47
CA VAL A 206 -4.84 17.09 -24.04
C VAL A 206 -6.03 16.17 -23.75
N PRO A 207 -6.64 15.51 -24.76
CA PRO A 207 -7.67 14.51 -24.52
C PRO A 207 -7.13 13.39 -23.63
N ARG A 208 -7.92 12.96 -22.64
CA ARG A 208 -7.55 11.83 -21.79
C ARG A 208 -7.36 10.59 -22.68
N PRO A 209 -6.20 9.91 -22.69
CA PRO A 209 -6.15 8.58 -23.28
C PRO A 209 -7.20 7.72 -22.57
N PRO A 210 -8.01 6.92 -23.29
CA PRO A 210 -8.96 6.02 -22.66
C PRO A 210 -8.21 5.18 -21.63
N GLN A 211 -8.79 4.98 -20.44
CA GLN A 211 -8.22 4.09 -19.42
C GLN A 211 -7.88 2.78 -20.12
N SER A 212 -6.60 2.50 -20.31
CA SER A 212 -6.19 1.22 -20.84
C SER A 212 -6.48 0.21 -19.73
N GLU A 213 -7.63 -0.46 -19.83
CA GLU A 213 -7.67 -1.86 -19.43
C GLU A 213 -6.38 -2.49 -20.00
N PHE A 214 -5.57 -3.11 -19.15
CA PHE A 214 -4.45 -3.90 -19.66
C PHE A 214 -5.08 -5.03 -20.46
N LEU A 215 -5.20 -4.81 -21.76
CA LEU A 215 -5.77 -5.76 -22.70
C LEU A 215 -4.63 -6.65 -23.17
N VAL A 216 -4.66 -7.93 -22.78
CA VAL A 216 -3.80 -8.95 -23.38
C VAL A 216 -4.55 -9.47 -24.60
N TYR A 217 -4.07 -9.18 -25.81
CA TYR A 217 -4.74 -9.57 -27.07
C TYR A 217 -6.22 -9.13 -27.16
N GLY A 218 -6.56 -7.94 -26.65
CA GLY A 218 -7.94 -7.43 -26.69
C GLY A 218 -8.89 -8.05 -25.66
N ILE A 219 -8.38 -8.88 -24.74
CA ILE A 219 -9.14 -9.45 -23.64
C ILE A 219 -8.72 -8.72 -22.34
N PRO A 220 -9.68 -8.26 -21.52
CA PRO A 220 -9.40 -7.71 -20.20
C PRO A 220 -8.54 -8.67 -19.36
N PHE A 221 -7.46 -8.17 -18.74
CA PHE A 221 -6.52 -8.99 -17.98
C PHE A 221 -7.19 -9.76 -16.82
N ASP A 222 -8.25 -9.21 -16.23
CA ASP A 222 -9.06 -9.87 -15.20
C ASP A 222 -9.80 -11.10 -15.75
N VAL A 223 -10.26 -11.07 -17.00
CA VAL A 223 -10.89 -12.21 -17.67
C VAL A 223 -9.88 -13.32 -17.93
N VAL A 224 -8.66 -12.96 -18.35
CA VAL A 224 -7.56 -13.93 -18.55
C VAL A 224 -7.20 -14.62 -17.23
N LEU A 225 -7.08 -13.85 -16.14
CA LEU A 225 -6.83 -14.38 -14.80
C LEU A 225 -7.93 -15.34 -14.34
N ARG A 226 -9.21 -14.98 -14.49
CA ARG A 226 -10.35 -15.82 -14.12
C ARG A 226 -10.40 -17.13 -14.93
N PHE A 227 -10.03 -17.08 -16.20
CA PHE A 227 -9.94 -18.27 -17.04
C PHE A 227 -8.86 -19.24 -16.53
N TRP A 228 -7.68 -18.73 -16.18
CA TRP A 228 -6.60 -19.55 -15.61
C TRP A 228 -6.95 -20.11 -14.23
N GLU A 229 -7.65 -19.35 -13.39
CA GLU A 229 -8.16 -19.81 -12.09
C GLU A 229 -9.17 -20.96 -12.26
N ALA A 230 -10.13 -20.81 -13.17
CA ALA A 230 -11.12 -21.85 -13.48
C ALA A 230 -10.45 -23.12 -14.06
N LEU A 231 -9.44 -22.96 -14.91
CA LEU A 231 -8.64 -24.08 -15.43
C LEU A 231 -7.86 -24.78 -14.32
N GLY A 232 -7.24 -24.02 -13.41
CA GLY A 232 -6.52 -24.54 -12.25
C GLY A 232 -7.43 -25.34 -11.33
N LEU A 233 -8.63 -24.81 -11.03
CA LEU A 233 -9.66 -25.54 -10.29
C LEU A 233 -10.07 -26.81 -11.03
N LEU A 234 -10.40 -26.75 -12.33
CA LEU A 234 -10.79 -27.95 -13.08
C LEU A 234 -9.71 -29.06 -13.03
N LEU A 235 -8.44 -28.69 -13.17
CA LEU A 235 -7.32 -29.62 -13.08
C LEU A 235 -7.17 -30.21 -11.67
N ILE A 236 -7.27 -29.40 -10.62
CA ILE A 236 -7.25 -29.87 -9.23
C ILE A 236 -8.43 -30.82 -8.97
N GLY A 237 -9.63 -30.48 -9.44
CA GLY A 237 -10.82 -31.31 -9.31
C GLY A 237 -10.66 -32.66 -10.02
N LEU A 238 -10.04 -32.67 -11.20
CA LEU A 238 -9.75 -33.89 -11.95
C LEU A 238 -8.69 -34.75 -11.25
N VAL A 239 -7.66 -34.13 -10.69
CA VAL A 239 -6.60 -34.81 -9.92
C VAL A 239 -7.17 -35.42 -8.64
N VAL A 240 -8.01 -34.70 -7.90
CA VAL A 240 -8.68 -35.22 -6.69
C VAL A 240 -9.67 -36.34 -7.05
N ALA A 241 -10.42 -36.20 -8.15
CA ALA A 241 -11.34 -37.24 -8.62
C ALA A 241 -10.64 -38.53 -9.05
N THR A 242 -9.40 -38.43 -9.55
CA THR A 242 -8.61 -39.59 -10.03
C THR A 242 -7.75 -40.23 -8.93
N LEU A 243 -7.14 -39.45 -8.03
CA LEU A 243 -6.26 -39.95 -6.97
C LEU A 243 -7.00 -40.39 -5.69
N ALA A 244 -8.19 -39.83 -5.40
CA ALA A 244 -8.98 -40.18 -4.21
C ALA A 244 -10.48 -40.44 -4.54
N PRO A 245 -10.80 -41.41 -5.42
CA PRO A 245 -12.16 -41.67 -5.89
C PRO A 245 -13.13 -42.18 -4.80
N GLN A 246 -12.62 -42.73 -3.69
CA GLN A 246 -13.43 -43.21 -2.57
C GLN A 246 -13.88 -42.06 -1.65
N GLY A 247 -12.98 -41.12 -1.32
CA GLY A 247 -13.28 -39.95 -0.49
C GLY A 247 -14.26 -38.98 -1.15
N SER A 248 -14.17 -38.78 -2.47
CA SER A 248 -15.12 -37.91 -3.20
C SER A 248 -16.53 -38.49 -3.27
N ARG A 249 -16.67 -39.82 -3.39
CA ARG A 249 -17.96 -40.52 -3.41
C ARG A 249 -18.62 -40.58 -2.03
N GLU A 250 -17.86 -40.78 -0.96
CA GLU A 250 -18.37 -40.78 0.42
C GLU A 250 -18.78 -39.37 0.91
N VAL A 251 -18.02 -38.33 0.54
CA VAL A 251 -18.38 -36.94 0.84
C VAL A 251 -19.62 -36.51 0.05
N ALA A 252 -19.70 -36.82 -1.25
CA ALA A 252 -20.86 -36.47 -2.08
C ALA A 252 -22.15 -37.19 -1.66
N THR A 253 -22.08 -38.43 -1.17
CA THR A 253 -23.25 -39.18 -0.68
C THR A 253 -23.67 -38.77 0.74
N SER A 254 -22.70 -38.38 1.59
CA SER A 254 -22.97 -37.84 2.94
C SER A 254 -23.64 -36.46 2.92
N VAL A 255 -23.23 -35.59 1.99
CA VAL A 255 -23.85 -34.26 1.78
C VAL A 255 -25.31 -34.35 1.35
N LEU A 256 -25.69 -35.37 0.56
CA LEU A 256 -27.07 -35.56 0.12
C LEU A 256 -27.97 -36.22 1.18
N ARG A 257 -27.44 -37.11 2.03
CA ARG A 257 -28.23 -37.79 3.08
C ARG A 257 -28.43 -36.95 4.35
N ARG A 258 -27.53 -36.01 4.65
CA ARG A 258 -27.60 -35.13 5.84
C ARG A 258 -27.48 -33.65 5.48
N PHE A 259 -28.06 -33.25 4.35
CA PHE A 259 -28.02 -31.89 3.82
C PHE A 259 -28.12 -30.77 4.88
N PRO A 260 -29.11 -30.75 5.80
CA PRO A 260 -29.21 -29.67 6.80
C PRO A 260 -28.11 -29.72 7.87
N LEU A 261 -27.66 -30.91 8.29
CA LEU A 261 -26.60 -31.06 9.28
C LEU A 261 -25.21 -30.75 8.71
N SER A 262 -24.97 -31.05 7.43
CA SER A 262 -23.74 -30.69 6.72
C SER A 262 -23.67 -29.19 6.43
N LEU A 263 -24.81 -28.56 6.08
CA LEU A 263 -24.92 -27.12 5.93
C LEU A 263 -24.68 -26.41 7.27
N LEU A 264 -25.28 -26.90 8.36
CA LEU A 264 -25.10 -26.38 9.71
C LEU A 264 -23.65 -26.55 10.19
N ALA A 265 -23.03 -27.71 9.98
CA ALA A 265 -21.64 -27.95 10.34
C ALA A 265 -20.68 -27.04 9.56
N GLY A 266 -20.91 -26.84 8.26
CA GLY A 266 -20.15 -25.90 7.43
C GLY A 266 -20.33 -24.44 7.88
N PHE A 267 -21.56 -24.04 8.21
CA PHE A 267 -21.85 -22.70 8.75
C PHE A 267 -21.20 -22.49 10.12
N ILE A 268 -21.29 -23.47 11.02
CA ILE A 268 -20.61 -23.45 12.32
C ILE A 268 -19.10 -23.34 12.12
N LEU A 269 -18.50 -24.11 11.21
CA LEU A 269 -17.07 -24.00 10.90
C LEU A 269 -16.71 -22.59 10.40
N LEU A 270 -17.50 -22.03 9.48
CA LEU A 270 -17.25 -20.75 8.84
C LEU A 270 -17.41 -19.56 9.80
N VAL A 271 -18.20 -19.71 10.87
CA VAL A 271 -18.37 -18.68 11.91
C VAL A 271 -17.40 -18.90 13.08
N VAL A 272 -17.30 -20.13 13.59
CA VAL A 272 -16.52 -20.45 14.79
C VAL A 272 -15.02 -20.42 14.53
N VAL A 273 -14.54 -20.90 13.38
CA VAL A 273 -13.09 -20.93 13.10
C VAL A 273 -12.49 -19.52 12.99
N PRO A 274 -13.12 -18.54 12.30
CA PRO A 274 -12.65 -17.16 12.34
C PRO A 274 -12.71 -16.54 13.74
N LEU A 275 -13.73 -16.82 14.54
CA LEU A 275 -13.81 -16.35 15.93
C LEU A 275 -12.67 -16.92 16.80
N VAL A 276 -12.34 -18.19 16.63
CA VAL A 276 -11.18 -18.82 17.30
C VAL A 276 -9.87 -18.21 16.81
N ALA A 277 -9.72 -17.92 15.51
CA ALA A 277 -8.54 -17.24 14.98
C ALA A 277 -8.38 -15.82 15.56
N ILE A 278 -9.49 -15.07 15.71
CA ILE A 278 -9.49 -13.76 16.37
C ILE A 278 -9.07 -13.91 17.84
N ALA A 279 -9.62 -14.88 18.56
CA ALA A 279 -9.26 -15.14 19.97
C ALA A 279 -7.78 -15.55 20.13
N LEU A 280 -7.23 -16.34 19.20
CA LEU A 280 -5.81 -16.70 19.19
C LEU A 280 -4.91 -15.49 18.91
N SER A 281 -5.38 -14.54 18.09
CA SER A 281 -4.63 -13.34 17.73
C SER A 281 -4.45 -12.35 18.90
N ILE A 282 -5.17 -12.53 20.01
CA ILE A 282 -5.02 -11.71 21.23
C ILE A 282 -3.62 -11.90 21.84
N ARG A 283 -2.96 -13.05 21.63
CA ARG A 283 -1.57 -13.28 22.05
C ARG A 283 -0.64 -13.07 20.86
N ILE A 284 0.47 -12.35 21.03
CA ILE A 284 1.48 -12.10 19.98
C ILE A 284 2.00 -13.41 19.36
N ILE A 285 2.15 -14.46 20.18
CA ILE A 285 2.56 -15.81 19.75
C ILE A 285 1.44 -16.56 19.00
N GLY A 286 0.19 -16.15 19.18
CA GLY A 286 -0.98 -16.77 18.56
C GLY A 286 -1.30 -16.23 17.16
N ILE A 287 -0.69 -15.12 16.72
CA ILE A 287 -0.88 -14.58 15.36
C ILE A 287 -0.39 -15.57 14.27
N PRO A 288 0.83 -16.16 14.36
CA PRO A 288 1.25 -17.19 13.40
C PRO A 288 0.28 -18.38 13.35
N LEU A 289 -0.25 -18.78 14.50
CA LEU A 289 -1.20 -19.88 14.61
C LEU A 289 -2.57 -19.52 14.03
N ALA A 290 -3.07 -18.31 14.28
CA ALA A 290 -4.31 -17.80 13.71
C ALA A 290 -4.23 -17.71 12.18
N VAL A 291 -3.09 -17.24 11.65
CA VAL A 291 -2.82 -17.23 10.21
C VAL A 291 -2.82 -18.66 9.66
N ALA A 292 -2.12 -19.60 10.30
CA ALA A 292 -2.12 -21.00 9.87
C ALA A 292 -3.53 -21.63 9.87
N VAL A 293 -4.34 -21.36 10.91
CA VAL A 293 -5.73 -21.83 11.00
C VAL A 293 -6.61 -21.22 9.90
N MET A 294 -6.44 -19.94 9.58
CA MET A 294 -7.16 -19.29 8.48
C MET A 294 -6.73 -19.81 7.11
N PHE A 295 -5.44 -20.12 6.92
CA PHE A 295 -4.94 -20.79 5.72
C PHE A 295 -5.51 -22.20 5.57
N LEU A 296 -5.60 -22.96 6.66
CA LEU A 296 -6.24 -24.28 6.66
C LEU A 296 -7.74 -24.18 6.35
N LEU A 297 -8.44 -23.18 6.91
CA LEU A 297 -9.84 -22.92 6.58
C LEU A 297 -10.01 -22.61 5.08
N ALA A 298 -9.16 -21.76 4.52
CA ALA A 298 -9.18 -21.45 3.09
C ALA A 298 -8.89 -22.70 2.22
N ALA A 299 -7.91 -23.51 2.62
CA ALA A 299 -7.56 -24.75 1.92
C ALA A 299 -8.70 -25.80 1.93
N VAL A 300 -9.60 -25.76 2.93
CA VAL A 300 -10.78 -26.63 3.00
C VAL A 300 -11.99 -26.03 2.28
N VAL A 301 -12.24 -24.72 2.46
CA VAL A 301 -13.39 -24.03 1.87
C VAL A 301 -13.23 -23.86 0.36
N TYR A 302 -12.03 -23.59 -0.14
CA TYR A 302 -11.78 -23.38 -1.56
C TYR A 302 -12.17 -24.60 -2.44
N PRO A 303 -11.69 -25.82 -2.17
CA PRO A 303 -12.13 -27.00 -2.92
C PRO A 303 -13.58 -27.42 -2.58
N SER A 304 -14.18 -26.94 -1.49
CA SER A 304 -15.56 -27.29 -1.13
C SER A 304 -16.59 -26.90 -2.22
N GLN A 305 -16.30 -25.83 -2.98
CA GLN A 305 -17.13 -25.37 -4.10
C GLN A 305 -17.24 -26.43 -5.21
N MET A 306 -16.20 -27.26 -5.41
CA MET A 306 -16.23 -28.36 -6.37
C MET A 306 -17.25 -29.42 -5.98
N PHE A 307 -17.32 -29.75 -4.68
CA PHE A 307 -18.26 -30.75 -4.18
C PHE A 307 -19.70 -30.24 -4.27
N VAL A 308 -19.94 -28.95 -4.03
CA VAL A 308 -21.25 -28.30 -4.24
C VAL A 308 -21.64 -28.32 -5.73
N ALA A 309 -20.72 -27.96 -6.62
CA ALA A 309 -20.95 -28.01 -8.07
C ALA A 309 -21.24 -29.45 -8.55
N ALA A 310 -20.51 -30.44 -8.05
CA ALA A 310 -20.74 -31.85 -8.35
C ALA A 310 -22.09 -32.36 -7.82
N ALA A 311 -22.52 -31.92 -6.63
CA ALA A 311 -23.82 -32.25 -6.07
C ALA A 311 -24.98 -31.64 -6.88
N ILE A 312 -24.87 -30.36 -7.25
CA ILE A 312 -25.85 -29.68 -8.12
C ILE A 312 -25.90 -30.34 -9.51
N GLY A 313 -24.74 -30.67 -10.09
CA GLY A 313 -24.66 -31.38 -11.36
C GLY A 313 -25.36 -32.75 -11.32
N ARG A 314 -25.23 -33.48 -10.20
CA ARG A 314 -25.93 -34.76 -10.01
C ARG A 314 -27.44 -34.61 -9.84
N ILE A 315 -27.91 -33.52 -9.21
CA ILE A 315 -29.35 -33.22 -9.09
C ILE A 315 -29.95 -32.84 -10.46
N LEU A 316 -29.21 -32.11 -11.30
CA LEU A 316 -29.68 -31.69 -12.63
C LEU A 316 -29.63 -32.81 -13.68
N LEU A 317 -28.71 -33.78 -13.54
CA LEU A 317 -28.52 -34.86 -14.52
C LEU A 317 -29.32 -36.14 -14.21
N VAL A 318 -29.99 -36.23 -13.06
CA VAL A 318 -30.93 -37.32 -12.77
C VAL A 318 -32.34 -36.86 -13.17
N PRO A 319 -32.92 -37.37 -14.27
CA PRO A 319 -34.31 -37.10 -14.60
C PRO A 319 -35.22 -37.75 -13.55
N PHE A 320 -36.33 -37.10 -13.23
CA PHE A 320 -37.45 -37.72 -12.51
C PHE A 320 -38.00 -38.94 -13.27
#